data_AF-A0A821ZTU8-F1
#
_entry.id   AF-A0A821ZTU8-F1
#
_cell.length_a   1.000
_cell.length_b   1.000
_cell.length_c   1.000
_cell.angle_alpha   90.00
_cell.angle_beta   90.00
_cell.angle_gamma   90.00
#
_symmetry.space_group_name_H-M   'P 1'
#
loop_
_entity.id
_entity.type
_entity.pdbx_description
1 polymer ?
#
loop_
_entity_poly.entity_id
_entity_poly.type
_entity_poly.pdbx_seq_one_letter_code
_entity_poly.pdbx_strand_id
1 'polypeptide(L)'
;MDKYRFLLFRNEIDHENDELNSIWWTLRIKHGGIMPPVPRNDKENFDAGAKYHIPSNVPYLRYFIAHILEFQLYRSMCQLQGVTERFHMCDIYGNKHVGEKLKDMLDMGNSKSWPEVLQSLNGETKLDSGAILDFFQPLYEWLKKENDARGYPVGWD
;
A
#
# COMPACT_ATOMS: atom_id res chain seq x y z
N MET A 1 -7.22 4.19 6.72
CA MET A 1 -7.37 3.30 7.89
C MET A 1 -6.46 3.71 9.04
N ASP A 2 -5.17 3.38 9.02
CA ASP A 2 -4.34 3.63 10.21
C ASP A 2 -4.06 5.11 10.46
N LYS A 3 -4.07 5.99 9.44
CA LYS A 3 -4.11 7.44 9.67
C LYS A 3 -5.27 7.86 10.59
N TYR A 4 -6.48 7.36 10.33
CA TYR A 4 -7.65 7.62 11.17
C TYR A 4 -7.45 7.09 12.60
N ARG A 5 -6.98 5.84 12.73
CA ARG A 5 -6.72 5.25 14.05
C ARG A 5 -5.62 5.95 14.81
N PHE A 6 -4.59 6.48 14.14
CA PHE A 6 -3.54 7.25 14.81
C PHE A 6 -4.08 8.57 15.36
N LEU A 7 -4.92 9.28 14.60
CA LEU A 7 -5.60 10.47 15.13
C LEU A 7 -6.45 10.11 16.36
N LEU A 8 -7.23 9.04 16.25
CA LEU A 8 -8.05 8.53 17.35
C LEU A 8 -7.21 8.21 18.60
N PHE A 9 -6.16 7.41 18.46
CA PHE A 9 -5.31 6.98 19.58
C PHE A 9 -4.43 8.09 20.17
N ARG A 10 -4.23 9.18 19.44
CA ARG A 10 -3.52 10.37 19.93
C ARG A 10 -4.47 11.42 20.52
N ASN A 11 -5.77 11.14 20.59
CA ASN A 11 -6.81 12.08 21.00
C ASN A 11 -6.82 13.36 20.14
N GLU A 12 -6.50 13.22 18.85
CA GLU A 12 -6.56 14.32 17.86
C GLU A 12 -7.94 14.39 17.17
N ILE A 13 -8.87 13.48 17.50
CA ILE A 13 -10.28 13.54 17.09
C ILE A 13 -11.08 14.04 18.28
N ASP A 14 -11.90 15.08 18.06
CA ASP A 14 -12.74 15.63 19.10
C ASP A 14 -13.85 14.64 19.48
N HIS A 15 -13.69 14.03 20.65
CA HIS A 15 -14.64 13.10 21.22
C HIS A 15 -15.86 13.80 21.84
N GLU A 16 -15.75 15.07 22.24
CA GLU A 16 -16.84 15.84 22.83
C GLU A 16 -17.86 16.26 21.75
N ASN A 17 -17.37 16.48 20.52
CA ASN A 17 -18.17 16.81 19.35
C ASN A 17 -18.53 15.60 18.45
N ASP A 18 -18.14 14.39 18.86
CA ASP A 18 -18.42 13.12 18.18
C ASP A 18 -17.89 13.06 16.73
N GLU A 19 -16.78 13.72 16.40
CA GLU A 19 -16.27 13.86 15.02
C GLU A 19 -15.68 12.55 14.41
N LEU A 20 -16.05 11.40 14.94
CA LEU A 20 -15.53 10.09 14.55
C LEU A 20 -15.84 9.77 13.09
N ASN A 21 -17.01 10.14 12.57
CA ASN A 21 -17.41 9.79 11.21
C ASN A 21 -17.03 10.86 10.19
N SER A 22 -17.13 12.13 10.56
CA SER A 22 -16.72 13.27 9.73
C SER A 22 -15.21 13.26 9.45
N ILE A 23 -14.37 12.98 10.44
CA ILE A 23 -12.92 12.82 10.22
C ILE A 23 -12.61 11.60 9.35
N TRP A 24 -13.36 10.51 9.52
CA TRP A 24 -13.25 9.34 8.64
C TRP A 24 -13.52 9.70 7.18
N TRP A 25 -14.61 10.41 6.89
CA TRP A 25 -14.94 10.83 5.53
C TRP A 25 -14.00 11.89 4.98
N THR A 26 -13.53 12.83 5.80
CA THR A 26 -12.47 13.78 5.44
C THR A 26 -11.23 13.06 4.91
N LEU A 27 -10.79 12.00 5.59
CA LEU A 27 -9.63 11.21 5.16
C LEU A 27 -9.92 10.37 3.90
N ARG A 28 -11.16 9.87 3.74
CA ARG A 28 -11.59 9.10 2.56
C ARG A 28 -11.62 9.96 1.31
N ILE A 29 -12.11 11.20 1.41
CA ILE A 29 -12.08 12.17 0.32
C ILE A 29 -10.62 12.55 0.04
N LYS A 30 -9.88 13.03 1.04
CA LYS A 30 -8.51 13.52 0.87
C LYS A 30 -7.55 12.50 0.23
N HIS A 31 -7.69 11.22 0.54
CA HIS A 31 -6.75 10.19 0.08
C HIS A 31 -7.32 9.23 -0.97
N GLY A 32 -8.63 9.14 -1.10
CA GLY A 32 -9.28 8.17 -1.99
C GLY A 32 -10.24 8.77 -3.02
N GLY A 33 -10.54 10.07 -2.94
CA GLY A 33 -11.42 10.73 -3.91
C GLY A 33 -12.85 10.21 -3.92
N ILE A 34 -13.32 9.72 -2.77
CA ILE A 34 -14.65 9.14 -2.64
C ILE A 34 -15.42 9.81 -1.51
N MET A 35 -16.71 10.02 -1.77
CA MET A 35 -17.66 10.61 -0.85
C MET A 35 -18.79 9.62 -0.52
N PRO A 36 -19.49 9.78 0.61
CA PRO A 36 -20.61 8.92 0.92
C PRO A 36 -21.76 9.17 -0.08
N PRO A 37 -22.45 8.12 -0.58
CA PRO A 37 -23.55 8.29 -1.53
C PRO A 37 -24.83 8.83 -0.88
N VAL A 38 -24.90 8.83 0.45
CA VAL A 38 -25.99 9.38 1.25
C VAL A 38 -25.40 10.25 2.36
N PRO A 39 -26.09 11.31 2.81
CA PRO A 39 -25.64 12.09 3.96
C PRO A 39 -25.36 11.20 5.17
N ARG A 40 -24.25 11.47 5.86
CA ARG A 40 -23.87 10.82 7.11
C ARG A 40 -23.84 11.86 8.22
N ASN A 41 -24.16 11.46 9.43
CA ASN A 41 -24.02 12.29 10.61
C ASN A 41 -23.27 11.53 11.70
N ASP A 42 -22.52 12.27 12.49
CA ASP A 42 -21.64 11.73 13.52
C ASP A 42 -22.42 10.96 14.62
N LYS A 43 -23.58 11.49 15.05
CA LYS A 43 -24.40 10.89 16.12
C LYS A 43 -24.96 9.50 15.83
N GLU A 44 -25.27 9.23 14.56
CA GLU A 44 -25.92 7.98 14.16
C GLU A 44 -24.98 7.03 13.41
N ASN A 45 -23.78 7.47 13.03
CA ASN A 45 -22.95 6.72 12.09
C ASN A 45 -21.53 6.56 12.60
N PHE A 46 -21.02 5.33 12.49
CA PHE A 46 -19.61 5.01 12.70
C PHE A 46 -19.12 4.12 11.55
N ASP A 47 -18.90 4.72 10.38
CA ASP A 47 -18.60 4.00 9.14
C ASP A 47 -17.24 3.30 9.18
N ALA A 48 -16.29 3.86 9.94
CA ALA A 48 -15.03 3.19 10.22
C ALA A 48 -15.27 1.81 10.88
N GLY A 49 -16.26 1.69 11.76
CA GLY A 49 -16.65 0.44 12.43
C GLY A 49 -17.13 -0.66 11.49
N ALA A 50 -17.63 -0.31 10.29
CA ALA A 50 -18.06 -1.28 9.29
C ALA A 50 -16.87 -1.98 8.58
N LYS A 51 -15.62 -1.54 8.79
CA LYS A 51 -14.43 -2.20 8.27
C LYS A 51 -13.81 -3.10 9.34
N TYR A 52 -13.92 -4.42 9.17
CA TYR A 52 -13.42 -5.49 10.07
C TYR A 52 -12.20 -5.15 10.95
N HIS A 53 -11.14 -4.61 10.37
CA HIS A 53 -9.88 -4.29 11.07
C HIS A 53 -10.03 -3.24 12.18
N ILE A 54 -11.04 -2.36 12.10
CA ILE A 54 -11.36 -1.39 13.15
C ILE A 54 -11.90 -2.10 14.40
N PRO A 55 -13.06 -2.78 14.38
CA PRO A 55 -13.61 -3.43 15.57
C PRO A 55 -12.76 -4.62 16.04
N SER A 56 -12.05 -5.30 15.15
CA SER A 56 -11.17 -6.42 15.52
C SER A 56 -9.79 -5.98 16.01
N ASN A 57 -9.55 -4.67 16.10
CA ASN A 57 -8.27 -4.07 16.52
C ASN A 57 -7.04 -4.64 15.79
N VAL A 58 -7.14 -4.85 14.47
CA VAL A 58 -6.05 -5.38 13.65
C VAL A 58 -5.33 -4.22 12.95
N PRO A 59 -4.02 -3.98 13.19
CA PRO A 59 -3.21 -2.99 12.45
C PRO A 59 -3.38 -3.08 10.93
N TYR A 60 -3.58 -1.95 10.22
CA TYR A 60 -3.82 -1.92 8.78
C TYR A 60 -2.60 -1.49 7.96
N LEU A 61 -1.64 -0.79 8.57
CA LEU A 61 -0.41 -0.31 7.94
C LEU A 61 0.40 -1.44 7.32
N ARG A 62 0.27 -2.66 7.87
CA ARG A 62 0.86 -3.88 7.31
C ARG A 62 0.50 -4.09 5.83
N TYR A 63 -0.73 -3.76 5.41
CA TYR A 63 -1.14 -3.92 4.01
C TYR A 63 -0.47 -2.89 3.10
N PHE A 64 -0.34 -1.64 3.57
CA PHE A 64 0.33 -0.58 2.81
C PHE A 64 1.81 -0.92 2.59
N ILE A 65 2.51 -1.34 3.66
CA ILE A 65 3.92 -1.74 3.57
C ILE A 65 4.06 -3.02 2.74
N ALA A 66 3.16 -4.00 2.91
CA ALA A 66 3.18 -5.24 2.13
C ALA A 66 3.04 -4.98 0.62
N HIS A 67 2.20 -4.04 0.19
CA HIS A 67 2.10 -3.70 -1.23
C HIS A 67 3.40 -3.07 -1.77
N ILE A 68 4.10 -2.24 -0.99
CA ILE A 68 5.41 -1.72 -1.43
C ILE A 68 6.42 -2.87 -1.56
N LEU A 69 6.50 -3.71 -0.53
CA LEU A 69 7.42 -4.84 -0.50
C LEU A 69 7.10 -5.89 -1.57
N GLU A 70 5.83 -6.13 -1.89
CA GLU A 70 5.42 -7.10 -2.91
C GLU A 70 6.13 -6.82 -4.25
N PHE A 71 6.02 -5.58 -4.77
CA PHE A 71 6.65 -5.21 -6.02
C PHE A 71 8.17 -5.08 -5.89
N GLN A 72 8.67 -4.60 -4.75
CA GLN A 72 10.11 -4.45 -4.51
C GLN A 72 10.83 -5.81 -4.46
N LEU A 73 10.28 -6.77 -3.72
CA LEU A 73 10.78 -8.14 -3.66
C LEU A 73 10.63 -8.83 -5.02
N TYR A 74 9.50 -8.62 -5.70
CA TYR A 74 9.29 -9.19 -7.03
C TYR A 74 10.31 -8.67 -8.05
N ARG A 75 10.54 -7.36 -8.10
CA ARG A 75 11.59 -6.74 -8.93
C ARG A 75 12.97 -7.31 -8.62
N SER A 76 13.30 -7.44 -7.33
CA SER A 76 14.57 -8.03 -6.88
C SER A 76 14.73 -9.48 -7.34
N MET A 77 13.70 -10.30 -7.21
CA MET A 77 13.70 -11.69 -7.67
C MET A 77 13.86 -11.80 -9.20
N CYS A 78 13.24 -10.90 -9.96
CA CYS A 78 13.42 -10.82 -11.41
C CYS A 78 14.84 -10.42 -11.80
N GLN A 79 15.47 -9.50 -11.07
CA GLN A 79 16.85 -9.09 -11.30
C GLN A 79 17.85 -10.22 -11.02
N LEU A 80 17.59 -11.06 -10.00
CA LEU A 80 18.41 -12.24 -9.71
C LEU A 80 18.48 -13.25 -10.87
N GLN A 81 17.53 -13.21 -11.80
CA GLN A 81 17.53 -14.02 -13.02
C GLN A 81 17.87 -13.24 -14.29
N GLY A 82 18.39 -12.02 -14.15
CA GLY A 82 18.84 -11.17 -15.26
C GLY A 82 17.73 -10.37 -15.94
N VAL A 83 16.49 -10.37 -15.42
CA VAL A 83 15.38 -9.57 -15.95
C VAL A 83 15.38 -8.21 -15.29
N THR A 84 15.88 -7.20 -15.99
CA THR A 84 15.94 -5.79 -15.51
C THR A 84 14.89 -4.89 -16.16
N GLU A 85 14.34 -5.30 -17.31
CA GLU A 85 13.32 -4.55 -18.05
C GLU A 85 12.00 -5.30 -18.09
N ARG A 86 10.89 -4.55 -18.21
CA ARG A 86 9.52 -5.09 -18.34
C ARG A 86 9.21 -6.21 -17.35
N PHE A 87 9.65 -6.08 -16.10
CA PHE A 87 9.51 -7.17 -15.13
C PHE A 87 8.05 -7.48 -14.74
N HIS A 88 7.06 -6.68 -15.16
CA HIS A 88 5.65 -7.11 -15.14
C HIS A 88 5.37 -8.38 -15.97
N MET A 89 6.26 -8.74 -16.90
CA MET A 89 6.24 -9.99 -17.68
C MET A 89 7.17 -11.07 -17.12
N CYS A 90 7.92 -10.76 -16.05
CA CYS A 90 8.80 -11.73 -15.41
C CYS A 90 7.98 -12.94 -14.93
N ASP A 91 8.63 -14.10 -14.88
CA ASP A 91 8.12 -15.28 -14.19
C ASP A 91 9.28 -15.89 -13.42
N ILE A 92 9.08 -16.13 -12.13
CA ILE A 92 10.09 -16.71 -11.24
C ILE A 92 9.93 -18.23 -11.10
N TYR A 93 8.92 -18.81 -11.75
CA TYR A 93 8.61 -20.24 -11.69
C TYR A 93 9.82 -21.09 -12.11
N GLY A 94 10.09 -22.14 -11.33
CA GLY A 94 11.17 -23.10 -11.61
C GLY A 94 12.59 -22.57 -11.35
N ASN A 95 12.78 -21.30 -10.98
CA ASN A 95 14.09 -20.74 -10.71
C ASN A 95 14.60 -21.09 -9.30
N LYS A 96 15.45 -22.12 -9.21
CA LYS A 96 16.01 -22.58 -7.93
C LYS A 96 16.87 -21.53 -7.23
N HIS A 97 17.64 -20.74 -7.97
CA HIS A 97 18.51 -19.71 -7.39
C HIS A 97 17.68 -18.62 -6.68
N VAL A 98 16.61 -18.15 -7.33
CA VAL A 98 15.66 -17.21 -6.74
C VAL A 98 14.98 -17.82 -5.52
N GLY A 99 14.56 -19.09 -5.61
CA GLY A 99 13.94 -19.82 -4.51
C GLY A 99 14.85 -19.96 -3.28
N GLU A 100 16.14 -20.26 -3.48
CA GLU A 100 17.15 -20.32 -2.41
C GLU A 100 17.30 -18.96 -1.73
N LYS A 101 17.43 -17.87 -2.50
CA LYS A 101 17.53 -16.51 -1.96
C LYS A 101 16.28 -16.09 -1.17
N LEU A 102 15.10 -16.41 -1.67
CA LEU A 102 13.84 -16.13 -0.98
C LEU A 102 13.73 -16.96 0.31
N LYS A 103 14.10 -18.23 0.28
CA LYS A 103 14.13 -19.10 1.47
C LYS A 103 15.06 -18.54 2.54
N ASP A 104 16.29 -18.18 2.18
CA ASP A 104 17.27 -17.62 3.12
C ASP A 104 16.75 -16.33 3.77
N MET A 105 16.06 -15.49 3.00
CA MET A 105 15.39 -14.29 3.53
C MET A 105 14.30 -14.65 4.55
N LEU A 106 13.44 -15.61 4.22
CA LEU A 106 12.32 -16.03 5.08
C LEU A 106 12.78 -16.75 6.36
N ASP A 107 13.83 -17.57 6.27
CA ASP A 107 14.39 -18.34 7.39
C ASP A 107 14.90 -17.45 8.53
N MET A 108 15.27 -16.19 8.25
CA MET A 108 15.67 -15.23 9.28
C MET A 108 14.52 -14.82 10.20
N GLY A 109 13.27 -14.88 9.74
CA GLY A 109 12.09 -14.45 10.51
C GLY A 109 12.27 -13.07 11.14
N ASN A 110 12.09 -12.99 12.46
CA ASN A 110 12.29 -11.76 13.25
C ASN A 110 13.60 -11.78 14.06
N SER A 111 14.59 -12.59 13.67
CA SER A 111 15.89 -12.68 14.37
C SER A 111 16.85 -11.54 13.99
N LYS A 112 16.57 -10.84 12.89
CA LYS A 112 17.32 -9.71 12.35
C LYS A 112 16.41 -8.52 12.14
N SER A 113 16.99 -7.33 12.03
CA SER A 113 16.21 -6.14 11.69
C SER A 113 15.66 -6.27 10.26
N TRP A 114 14.46 -5.73 10.00
CA TRP A 114 13.85 -5.83 8.68
C TRP A 114 14.73 -5.28 7.53
N PRO A 115 15.57 -4.24 7.70
CA PRO A 115 16.50 -3.80 6.65
C PRO A 115 17.57 -4.85 6.34
N GLU A 116 18.10 -5.54 7.35
CA GLU A 116 19.07 -6.63 7.16
C GLU A 116 18.42 -7.83 6.46
N VAL A 117 17.16 -8.14 6.82
CA VAL A 117 16.38 -9.18 6.15
C VAL A 117 16.18 -8.83 4.67
N LEU A 118 15.75 -7.62 4.36
CA LEU A 118 15.57 -7.15 2.99
C LEU A 118 16.89 -7.16 2.20
N GLN A 119 18.00 -6.80 2.85
CA GLN A 119 19.33 -6.76 2.23
C GLN A 119 19.79 -8.13 1.75
N SER A 120 19.37 -9.22 2.40
CA SER A 120 19.82 -10.57 2.04
C SER A 120 19.32 -11.02 0.66
N LEU A 121 18.22 -10.45 0.16
CA LEU A 121 17.65 -10.83 -1.12
C LEU A 121 18.48 -10.27 -2.29
N ASN A 122 18.67 -8.96 -2.32
CA ASN A 122 19.33 -8.27 -3.45
C ASN A 122 20.08 -6.99 -3.04
N GLY A 123 20.40 -6.83 -1.74
CA GLY A 123 21.19 -5.71 -1.22
C GLY A 123 20.42 -4.43 -0.89
N GLU A 124 19.11 -4.37 -1.16
CA GLU A 124 18.27 -3.22 -0.80
C GLU A 124 18.03 -3.14 0.73
N THR A 125 17.96 -1.94 1.30
CA THR A 125 17.83 -1.75 2.77
C THR A 125 16.68 -0.82 3.17
N LYS A 126 15.93 -0.32 2.19
CA LYS A 126 14.87 0.68 2.39
C LYS A 126 13.63 0.24 1.63
N LEU A 127 12.47 0.68 2.10
CA LEU A 127 11.24 0.60 1.31
C LEU A 127 11.37 1.47 0.07
N ASP A 128 11.09 0.90 -1.09
CA ASP A 128 11.14 1.58 -2.38
C ASP A 128 9.83 1.39 -3.15
N SER A 129 9.03 2.46 -3.23
CA SER A 129 7.82 2.48 -4.04
C SER A 129 8.09 2.58 -5.55
N GLY A 130 9.34 2.82 -5.96
CA GLY A 130 9.75 2.87 -7.36
C GLY A 130 9.42 1.58 -8.10
N ALA A 131 9.54 0.43 -7.45
CA ALA A 131 9.18 -0.86 -8.05
C ALA A 131 7.71 -0.93 -8.49
N ILE A 132 6.78 -0.31 -7.75
CA ILE A 132 5.37 -0.24 -8.16
C ILE A 132 5.24 0.57 -9.46
N LEU A 133 5.92 1.72 -9.53
CA LEU A 133 5.89 2.60 -10.69
C LEU A 133 6.48 1.90 -11.92
N ASP A 134 7.64 1.26 -11.76
CA ASP A 134 8.31 0.52 -12.82
C ASP A 134 7.44 -0.64 -13.36
N PHE A 135 6.73 -1.35 -12.47
CA PHE A 135 5.82 -2.43 -12.86
C PHE A 135 4.66 -1.91 -13.71
N PHE A 136 4.00 -0.83 -13.25
CA PHE A 136 2.82 -0.26 -13.89
C PHE A 136 3.14 0.80 -14.95
N GLN A 137 4.41 1.06 -15.26
CA GLN A 137 4.82 2.13 -16.18
C GLN A 137 4.06 2.10 -17.53
N PRO A 138 3.88 0.96 -18.22
CA PRO A 138 3.14 0.94 -19.47
C PRO A 138 1.67 1.33 -19.32
N LEU A 139 1.03 0.92 -18.22
CA LEU A 139 -0.35 1.28 -17.91
C LEU A 139 -0.46 2.77 -17.57
N TYR A 140 0.48 3.30 -16.79
CA TYR A 140 0.52 4.71 -16.42
C TYR A 140 0.66 5.62 -17.64
N GLU A 141 1.57 5.31 -18.56
CA GLU A 141 1.73 6.05 -19.82
C GLU A 141 0.46 6.02 -20.68
N TRP A 142 -0.17 4.85 -20.78
CA TRP A 142 -1.43 4.70 -21.50
C TRP A 142 -2.55 5.53 -20.87
N LEU A 143 -2.73 5.45 -19.53
CA LEU A 143 -3.76 6.20 -18.81
C LEU A 143 -3.59 7.71 -18.95
N LYS A 144 -2.36 8.22 -18.90
CA LYS A 144 -2.09 9.65 -19.13
C LYS A 144 -2.55 10.09 -20.51
N LYS A 145 -2.13 9.36 -21.55
CA LYS A 145 -2.51 9.67 -22.93
C LYS A 145 -4.03 9.65 -23.12
N GLU A 146 -4.70 8.65 -22.53
CA GLU A 146 -6.14 8.49 -22.69
C GLU A 146 -6.92 9.58 -21.94
N ASN A 147 -6.51 9.92 -20.71
CA ASN A 147 -7.13 11.01 -19.95
C ASN A 147 -6.95 12.35 -20.66
N ASP A 148 -5.76 12.63 -21.18
CA ASP A 148 -5.46 13.85 -21.94
C ASP A 148 -6.32 13.92 -23.21
N ALA A 149 -6.40 12.82 -23.97
CA ALA A 149 -7.19 12.75 -25.21
C ALA A 149 -8.69 12.96 -24.98
N ARG A 150 -9.21 12.54 -23.82
CA ARG A 150 -10.62 12.72 -23.42
C ARG A 150 -10.89 14.00 -22.65
N GLY A 151 -9.86 14.75 -22.28
CA GLY A 151 -9.98 15.95 -21.45
C GLY A 151 -10.48 15.66 -20.03
N TYR A 152 -10.17 14.49 -19.48
CA TYR A 152 -10.56 14.16 -18.11
C TYR A 152 -9.61 14.80 -17.09
N PRO A 153 -10.13 15.56 -16.11
CA PRO A 153 -9.29 16.14 -15.07
C PRO A 153 -8.70 15.04 -14.17
N VAL A 154 -7.47 15.27 -13.71
CA VAL A 154 -6.80 14.37 -12.76
C VAL A 154 -6.92 14.95 -11.36
N GLY A 155 -7.58 14.20 -10.47
CA GLY A 155 -7.86 14.61 -9.09
C GLY A 155 -9.35 14.79 -8.86
N TRP A 156 -9.67 15.40 -7.73
CA TRP A 156 -11.03 15.70 -7.29
C TRP A 156 -11.00 16.95 -6.42
N ASP A 157 -12.11 17.68 -6.42
CA ASP A 157 -12.37 18.82 -5.53
C ASP A 157 -13.14 18.36 -4.29
#